data_AF-A0A1W4WV20-F1
#
_entry.id   AF-A0A1W4WV20-F1
#
_cell.length_a   1.000
_cell.length_b   1.000
_cell.length_c   1.000
_cell.angle_alpha   90.00
_cell.angle_beta   90.00
_cell.angle_gamma   90.00
#
_symmetry.space_group_name_H-M   'P 1'
#
loop_
_entity.id
_entity.type
_entity.pdbx_description
1 polymer ?
#
loop_
_entity_poly.entity_id
_entity_poly.type
_entity_poly.pdbx_seq_one_letter_code
_entity_poly.pdbx_strand_id
1 'polypeptide(L)'
;MTYALRGIYDEEFNRYLQLSKTLVKQIKTTKDKEICTKWISKLCTLDSKDPVVKKNRNHFFRYMLNVLKKGVQEGPEGHLGYPQYDDRAGKGWEQKTYMSRWSPDKRTYVAAKPMPGRGALIYMAVAKDPSLGWEMPQIILTPEKQKSPFDKCKR
;
A
#
# COMPACT_ATOMS: atom_id res chain seq x y z
N MET A 1 14.04 -13.37 35.25
CA MET A 1 12.84 -13.46 34.40
C MET A 1 12.99 -12.82 33.01
N THR A 2 14.12 -12.19 32.65
CA THR A 2 14.34 -11.52 31.36
C THR A 2 14.72 -12.45 30.20
N TYR A 3 15.22 -13.65 30.47
CA TYR A 3 15.64 -14.61 29.44
C TYR A 3 14.45 -15.32 28.75
N ALA A 4 13.34 -15.53 29.45
CA ALA A 4 12.16 -16.22 28.91
C ALA A 4 11.47 -15.41 27.81
N LEU A 5 11.28 -14.09 28.01
CA LEU A 5 10.73 -13.19 27.00
C LEU A 5 11.60 -13.09 25.74
N ARG A 6 12.92 -13.26 25.88
CA ARG A 6 13.85 -13.23 24.75
C ARG A 6 13.63 -14.41 23.80
N GLY A 7 13.41 -15.61 24.35
CA GLY A 7 13.13 -16.83 23.58
C GLY A 7 11.76 -16.81 22.92
N ILE A 8 10.73 -16.29 23.61
CA ILE A 8 9.35 -16.25 23.09
C ILE A 8 9.26 -15.48 21.76
N TYR A 9 9.90 -14.32 21.65
CA TYR A 9 9.88 -13.54 20.40
C TYR A 9 10.67 -14.18 19.26
N ASP A 10 11.71 -14.96 19.57
CA ASP A 10 12.47 -15.67 18.54
C ASP A 10 11.72 -16.92 18.06
N GLU A 11 11.07 -17.66 18.96
CA GLU A 11 10.19 -18.76 18.60
C GLU A 11 9.00 -18.30 17.75
N GLU A 12 8.37 -17.19 18.14
CA GLU A 12 7.28 -16.57 17.38
C GLU A 12 7.78 -16.17 15.97
N PHE A 13 8.95 -15.53 15.89
CA PHE A 13 9.57 -15.17 14.62
C PHE A 13 9.86 -16.39 13.73
N ASN A 14 10.41 -17.45 14.31
CA ASN A 14 10.70 -18.69 13.60
C ASN A 14 9.43 -19.36 13.05
N ARG A 15 8.32 -19.32 13.80
CA ARG A 15 7.02 -19.79 13.33
C ARG A 15 6.52 -18.96 12.14
N TYR A 16 6.63 -17.64 12.22
CA TYR A 16 6.28 -16.73 11.11
C TYR A 16 7.16 -16.96 9.88
N LEU A 17 8.46 -17.21 10.08
CA LEU A 17 9.39 -17.51 9.01
C LEU A 17 9.00 -18.78 8.25
N GLN A 18 8.65 -19.86 8.96
CA GLN A 18 8.20 -21.11 8.32
C GLN A 18 6.89 -20.92 7.54
N LEU A 19 5.94 -20.18 8.11
CA LEU A 19 4.68 -19.87 7.43
C LEU A 19 4.93 -19.04 6.15
N SER A 20 5.79 -18.03 6.23
CA SER A 20 6.10 -17.15 5.10
C SER A 20 6.74 -17.91 3.93
N LYS A 21 7.67 -18.85 4.19
CA LYS A 21 8.30 -19.68 3.17
C LYS A 21 7.28 -20.53 2.41
N THR A 22 6.28 -21.05 3.12
CA THR A 22 5.18 -21.83 2.52
C THR A 22 4.30 -20.93 1.64
N LEU A 23 3.91 -19.76 2.14
CA LEU A 23 3.07 -18.81 1.39
C LEU A 23 3.76 -18.27 0.14
N VAL A 24 5.04 -17.90 0.22
CA VAL A 24 5.81 -17.36 -0.93
C VAL A 24 5.89 -18.37 -2.07
N LYS A 25 5.98 -19.68 -1.78
CA LYS A 25 5.95 -20.73 -2.82
C LYS A 25 4.62 -20.76 -3.58
N GLN A 26 3.51 -20.44 -2.91
CA GLN A 26 2.15 -20.46 -3.45
C GLN A 26 1.78 -19.21 -4.25
N ILE A 27 2.55 -18.13 -4.15
CA ILE A 27 2.35 -16.93 -4.97
C ILE A 27 2.52 -17.28 -6.46
N LYS A 28 1.70 -16.70 -7.34
CA LYS A 28 1.77 -16.96 -8.79
C LYS A 28 2.86 -16.11 -9.47
N THR A 29 2.94 -14.84 -9.12
CA THR A 29 3.84 -13.87 -9.76
C THR A 29 5.29 -14.00 -9.27
N THR A 30 6.25 -14.13 -10.19
CA THR A 30 7.69 -14.17 -9.85
C THR A 30 8.19 -12.86 -9.23
N LYS A 31 7.71 -11.70 -9.70
CA LYS A 31 8.07 -10.39 -9.13
C LYS A 31 7.67 -10.27 -7.65
N ASP A 32 6.45 -10.68 -7.31
CA ASP A 32 5.99 -10.63 -5.92
C ASP A 32 6.77 -11.60 -5.02
N LYS A 33 7.19 -12.76 -5.56
CA LYS A 33 8.09 -13.67 -4.85
C LYS A 33 9.43 -13.02 -4.53
N GLU A 34 10.03 -12.30 -5.49
CA GLU A 34 11.30 -11.60 -5.29
C GLU A 34 11.16 -10.50 -4.23
N ILE A 35 10.09 -9.70 -4.30
CA ILE A 35 9.80 -8.64 -3.33
C ILE A 35 9.62 -9.24 -1.93
N CYS A 36 8.79 -10.27 -1.80
CA CYS A 36 8.54 -10.92 -0.52
C CYS A 36 9.81 -11.55 0.06
N THR A 37 10.61 -12.20 -0.79
CA THR A 37 11.90 -12.80 -0.38
C THR A 37 12.86 -11.72 0.11
N LYS A 38 12.97 -10.58 -0.60
CA LYS A 38 13.80 -9.43 -0.18
C LYS A 38 13.39 -8.92 1.21
N TRP A 39 12.09 -8.78 1.48
CA TRP A 39 11.60 -8.32 2.78
C TRP A 39 11.80 -9.36 3.89
N ILE A 40 11.59 -10.65 3.62
CA ILE A 40 11.88 -11.73 4.57
C ILE A 40 13.38 -11.75 4.90
N SER A 41 14.26 -11.62 3.91
CA SER A 41 15.71 -11.52 4.14
C SER A 41 16.06 -10.33 5.03
N LYS A 42 15.47 -9.14 4.79
CA LYS A 42 15.65 -7.97 5.67
C LYS A 42 15.21 -8.26 7.10
N LEU A 43 14.08 -8.93 7.30
CA LEU A 43 13.61 -9.29 8.65
C LEU A 43 14.55 -10.24 9.38
N CYS A 44 15.17 -11.18 8.66
CA CYS A 44 16.19 -12.07 9.23
C CYS A 44 17.45 -11.30 9.66
N THR A 45 17.79 -10.18 9.00
CA THR A 45 18.94 -9.35 9.41
C THR A 45 18.67 -8.49 10.65
N LEU A 46 17.40 -8.31 11.03
CA LEU A 46 17.00 -7.54 12.22
C LEU A 46 17.06 -8.41 13.48
N ASP A 47 18.20 -9.04 13.73
CA ASP A 47 18.47 -9.70 15.01
C ASP A 47 19.03 -8.67 16.00
N SER A 48 18.35 -8.52 17.13
CA SER A 48 18.73 -7.54 18.15
C SER A 48 18.49 -8.12 19.53
N LYS A 49 19.34 -7.72 20.47
CA LYS A 49 19.23 -8.10 21.89
C LYS A 49 18.10 -7.36 22.61
N ASP A 50 17.57 -6.30 22.02
CA ASP A 50 16.49 -5.46 22.55
C ASP A 50 15.11 -6.10 22.30
N PRO A 51 14.33 -6.41 23.35
CA PRO A 51 12.99 -6.97 23.21
C PRO A 51 12.01 -6.07 22.46
N VAL A 52 12.18 -4.74 22.48
CA VAL A 52 11.31 -3.80 21.74
C VAL A 52 11.50 -3.98 20.23
N VAL A 53 12.76 -4.11 19.80
CA VAL A 53 13.08 -4.37 18.39
C VAL A 53 12.52 -5.71 17.94
N LYS A 54 12.62 -6.77 18.75
CA LYS A 54 12.03 -8.08 18.44
C LYS A 54 10.51 -8.04 18.34
N LYS A 55 9.85 -7.33 19.26
CA LYS A 55 8.39 -7.12 19.24
C LYS A 55 7.96 -6.38 17.97
N ASN A 56 8.68 -5.31 17.58
CA ASN A 56 8.39 -4.54 16.38
C ASN A 56 8.61 -5.36 15.10
N ARG A 57 9.71 -6.13 15.04
CA ARG A 57 9.97 -7.10 13.96
C ARG A 57 8.81 -8.07 13.80
N ASN A 58 8.37 -8.70 14.89
CA ASN A 58 7.31 -9.69 14.88
C ASN A 58 5.95 -9.07 14.51
N HIS A 59 5.68 -7.86 15.01
CA HIS A 59 4.46 -7.13 14.69
C HIS A 59 4.37 -6.83 13.19
N PHE A 60 5.45 -6.32 12.59
CA PHE A 60 5.54 -6.11 11.16
C PHE A 60 5.40 -7.44 10.39
N PHE A 61 6.09 -8.49 10.83
CA PHE A 61 6.05 -9.78 10.13
C PHE A 61 4.64 -10.38 10.12
N ARG A 62 3.89 -10.25 11.22
CA ARG A 62 2.48 -10.64 11.28
C ARG A 62 1.61 -9.91 10.27
N TYR A 63 1.80 -8.59 10.10
CA TYR A 63 1.12 -7.83 9.05
C TYR A 63 1.51 -8.34 7.65
N MET A 64 2.80 -8.55 7.40
CA MET A 64 3.29 -9.07 6.12
C MET A 64 2.70 -10.46 5.80
N LEU A 65 2.56 -11.34 6.79
CA LEU A 65 1.92 -12.64 6.62
C LEU A 65 0.45 -12.53 6.21
N ASN A 66 -0.29 -11.53 6.71
CA ASN A 66 -1.65 -11.29 6.27
C ASN A 66 -1.70 -10.83 4.81
N VAL A 67 -0.77 -9.97 4.38
CA VAL A 67 -0.63 -9.56 2.97
C VAL A 67 -0.29 -10.76 2.10
N LEU A 68 0.66 -11.62 2.51
CA LEU A 68 1.01 -12.85 1.80
C LEU A 68 -0.19 -13.79 1.64
N LYS A 69 -0.97 -14.01 2.71
CA LYS A 69 -2.18 -14.85 2.65
C LYS A 69 -3.20 -14.30 1.66
N LYS A 70 -3.43 -12.99 1.66
CA LYS A 70 -4.31 -12.34 0.68
C LYS A 70 -3.79 -12.48 -0.74
N GLY A 71 -2.49 -12.28 -0.97
CA GLY A 71 -1.87 -12.46 -2.28
C GLY A 71 -1.98 -13.89 -2.83
N VAL A 72 -2.03 -14.89 -1.95
CA VAL A 72 -2.28 -16.29 -2.34
C VAL A 72 -3.77 -16.54 -2.63
N GLN A 73 -4.69 -15.97 -1.83
CA GLN A 73 -6.14 -16.22 -1.91
C GLN A 73 -6.85 -15.41 -3.00
N GLU A 74 -6.55 -14.11 -3.10
CA GLU A 74 -7.32 -13.14 -3.91
C GLU A 74 -6.76 -12.97 -5.33
N GLY A 75 -5.60 -13.59 -5.64
CA GLY A 75 -4.94 -13.43 -6.94
C GLY A 75 -4.47 -11.97 -7.20
N PRO A 76 -3.89 -11.69 -8.39
CA PRO A 76 -3.36 -10.37 -8.72
C PRO A 76 -4.42 -9.24 -8.80
N GLU A 77 -5.71 -9.58 -8.85
CA GLU A 77 -6.81 -8.59 -8.92
C GLU A 77 -7.19 -8.00 -7.55
N GLY A 78 -6.86 -8.65 -6.44
CA GLY A 78 -7.12 -8.13 -5.07
C GLY A 78 -6.28 -6.90 -4.70
N HIS A 79 -5.28 -6.54 -5.52
CA HIS A 79 -4.35 -5.44 -5.28
C HIS A 79 -4.76 -4.09 -5.90
N LEU A 80 -6.02 -3.92 -6.32
CA LEU A 80 -6.57 -2.67 -6.88
C LEU A 80 -6.54 -1.43 -5.96
N GLY A 81 -5.91 -1.48 -4.78
CA GLY A 81 -5.90 -0.37 -3.81
C GLY A 81 -4.60 -0.16 -3.02
N TYR A 82 -3.53 -0.92 -3.25
CA TYR A 82 -2.26 -0.71 -2.54
C TYR A 82 -1.16 -0.26 -3.51
N PRO A 83 -0.61 0.96 -3.34
CA PRO A 83 0.49 1.42 -4.18
C PRO A 83 1.73 0.55 -3.94
N GLN A 84 2.12 -0.25 -4.95
CA GLN A 84 3.42 -0.91 -4.95
C GLN A 84 4.50 0.15 -5.18
N TYR A 85 5.40 0.31 -4.22
CA TYR A 85 6.57 1.16 -4.36
C TYR A 85 7.66 0.36 -5.09
N ASP A 86 7.90 0.68 -6.37
CA ASP A 86 9.03 0.15 -7.15
C ASP A 86 10.17 1.18 -7.19
N ASP A 87 11.28 0.87 -6.52
CA ASP A 87 12.52 1.65 -6.51
C ASP A 87 13.14 1.83 -7.92
N ARG A 88 12.73 1.03 -8.92
CA ARG A 88 13.27 1.03 -10.29
C ARG A 88 12.39 1.73 -11.32
N ALA A 89 11.21 2.22 -10.94
CA ALA A 89 10.25 2.84 -11.85
C ALA A 89 10.61 4.30 -12.21
N GLY A 90 11.81 4.51 -12.75
CA GLY A 90 12.27 5.81 -13.26
C GLY A 90 11.92 6.08 -14.73
N LYS A 91 11.37 5.11 -15.47
CA LYS A 91 11.00 5.29 -16.88
C LYS A 91 9.76 4.47 -17.24
N GLY A 92 8.70 5.16 -17.68
CA GLY A 92 7.74 4.58 -18.62
C GLY A 92 6.41 4.05 -18.08
N TRP A 93 5.92 4.50 -16.93
CA TRP A 93 4.53 4.21 -16.54
C TRP A 93 3.73 5.51 -16.70
N GLU A 94 2.78 5.54 -17.63
CA GLU A 94 1.61 6.40 -17.49
C GLU A 94 0.93 6.01 -16.18
N GLN A 95 1.33 6.63 -15.07
CA GLN A 95 0.76 6.41 -13.75
C GLN A 95 -0.66 7.01 -13.70
N LYS A 96 -1.61 6.30 -14.33
CA LYS A 96 -3.04 6.52 -14.11
C LYS A 96 -3.45 5.83 -12.83
N THR A 97 -3.14 6.43 -11.68
CA THR A 97 -3.89 6.08 -10.47
C THR A 97 -4.04 7.32 -9.61
N TYR A 98 -4.75 8.29 -10.19
CA TYR A 98 -5.51 9.26 -9.41
C TYR A 98 -6.60 8.49 -8.67
N MET A 99 -6.56 8.51 -7.33
CA MET A 99 -7.61 7.91 -6.51
C MET A 99 -8.51 9.03 -6.00
N SER A 100 -9.82 8.88 -6.11
CA SER A 100 -10.74 9.79 -5.43
C SER A 100 -11.97 9.07 -4.91
N ARG A 101 -12.46 9.48 -3.73
CA ARG A 101 -13.63 8.89 -3.11
C ARG A 101 -14.42 9.92 -2.30
N TRP A 102 -15.74 9.84 -2.42
CA TRP A 102 -16.67 10.52 -1.53
C TRP A 102 -17.04 9.61 -0.35
N SER A 103 -17.27 10.19 0.82
CA SER A 103 -17.86 9.48 1.94
C SER A 103 -19.32 9.08 1.62
N PRO A 104 -19.85 7.99 2.21
CA PRO A 104 -21.22 7.54 1.92
C PRO A 104 -22.30 8.58 2.22
N ASP A 105 -22.06 9.45 3.21
CA ASP A 105 -22.92 10.55 3.60
C ASP A 105 -22.73 11.83 2.76
N LYS A 106 -21.89 11.77 1.72
CA LYS A 106 -21.59 12.85 0.76
C LYS A 106 -20.99 14.12 1.41
N ARG A 107 -20.46 14.02 2.63
CA ARG A 107 -19.88 15.16 3.36
C ARG A 107 -18.41 15.36 3.10
N THR A 108 -17.67 14.29 2.77
CA THR A 108 -16.22 14.33 2.67
C THR A 108 -15.77 13.82 1.31
N TYR A 109 -14.88 14.56 0.66
CA TYR A 109 -14.18 14.12 -0.54
C TYR A 109 -12.69 14.01 -0.27
N VAL A 110 -12.08 12.92 -0.74
CA VAL A 110 -10.62 12.73 -0.68
C VAL A 110 -10.13 12.35 -2.06
N ALA A 111 -9.08 13.02 -2.53
CA ALA A 111 -8.34 12.67 -3.73
C ALA A 111 -6.84 12.56 -3.45
N ALA A 112 -6.19 11.56 -4.04
CA ALA A 112 -4.77 11.28 -3.87
C ALA A 112 -4.11 11.07 -5.24
N LYS A 113 -3.02 11.80 -5.48
CA LYS A 113 -2.16 11.64 -6.64
C LYS A 113 -0.73 11.31 -6.19
N PRO A 114 -0.22 10.09 -6.43
CA PRO A 114 1.17 9.77 -6.13
C PRO A 114 2.12 10.60 -7.01
N MET A 115 3.21 11.06 -6.43
CA MET A 115 4.27 11.82 -7.11
C MET A 115 5.58 11.00 -7.05
N PRO A 116 6.09 10.51 -8.19
CA PRO A 116 7.30 9.69 -8.24
C PRO A 116 8.47 10.32 -7.47
N GLY A 117 9.02 9.57 -6.50
CA GLY A 117 10.17 9.99 -5.70
C GLY A 117 9.94 11.19 -4.76
N ARG A 118 8.71 11.71 -4.66
CA ARG A 118 8.40 12.94 -3.89
C ARG A 118 7.24 12.81 -2.90
N GLY A 119 6.59 11.64 -2.83
CA GLY A 119 5.47 11.37 -1.92
C GLY A 119 4.13 11.34 -2.64
N ALA A 120 3.05 11.83 -2.00
CA ALA A 120 1.73 11.89 -2.60
C ALA A 120 1.07 13.25 -2.32
N LEU A 121 0.37 13.78 -3.31
CA LEU A 121 -0.46 14.96 -3.18
C LEU A 121 -1.87 14.53 -2.78
N ILE A 122 -2.35 15.01 -1.64
CA ILE A 122 -3.65 14.67 -1.08
C ILE A 122 -4.52 15.93 -1.01
N TYR A 123 -5.72 15.86 -1.58
CA TYR A 123 -6.75 16.88 -1.46
C TYR A 123 -7.91 16.32 -0.63
N MET A 124 -8.34 17.08 0.36
CA MET A 124 -9.50 16.74 1.20
C MET A 124 -10.43 17.94 1.31
N ALA A 125 -11.73 17.70 1.14
CA ALA A 125 -12.78 18.70 1.33
C ALA A 125 -13.89 18.13 2.21
N VAL A 126 -14.45 18.97 3.08
CA VAL A 126 -15.53 18.59 4.01
C VAL A 126 -16.64 19.64 3.95
N ALA A 127 -17.88 19.18 3.81
CA ALA A 127 -19.08 20.00 3.83
C ALA A 127 -19.92 19.71 5.09
N LYS A 128 -20.44 20.78 5.71
CA LYS A 128 -21.34 20.68 6.87
C LYS A 128 -22.71 20.10 6.49
N ASP A 129 -23.20 20.47 5.30
CA ASP A 129 -24.47 20.05 4.76
C ASP A 129 -24.27 19.47 3.35
N PRO A 130 -24.62 18.19 3.11
CA PRO A 130 -24.46 17.55 1.81
C PRO A 130 -25.45 18.07 0.74
N SER A 131 -26.49 18.81 1.13
CA SER A 131 -27.47 19.37 0.20
C SER A 131 -26.93 20.54 -0.65
N LEU A 132 -25.74 21.06 -0.31
CA LEU A 132 -25.09 22.17 -1.01
C LEU A 132 -24.56 21.81 -2.41
N GLY A 133 -24.72 20.56 -2.85
CA GLY A 133 -24.52 20.20 -4.27
C GLY A 133 -23.07 20.23 -4.75
N TRP A 134 -22.09 19.98 -3.87
CA TRP A 134 -20.66 19.91 -4.23
C TRP A 134 -20.29 18.67 -5.07
N GLU A 135 -21.26 17.82 -5.37
CA GLU A 135 -21.07 16.71 -6.31
C GLU A 135 -20.83 17.30 -7.70
N MET A 136 -19.60 17.19 -8.21
CA MET A 136 -19.35 17.51 -9.60
C MET A 136 -20.24 16.60 -10.47
N PRO A 137 -20.98 17.15 -11.45
CA PRO A 137 -21.67 16.31 -12.41
C PRO A 137 -20.64 15.38 -13.05
N GLN A 138 -20.98 14.09 -13.14
CA GLN A 138 -20.18 13.10 -13.86
C GLN A 138 -20.07 13.60 -15.29
N ILE A 139 -18.94 14.24 -15.64
CA ILE A 139 -18.63 14.55 -17.02
C ILE A 139 -18.47 13.18 -17.69
N ILE A 140 -19.48 12.74 -18.44
CA ILE A 140 -19.35 11.63 -19.36
C ILE A 140 -18.27 12.09 -20.35
N LEU A 141 -17.03 11.66 -20.13
CA LEU A 141 -15.92 11.94 -21.01
C LEU A 141 -16.16 11.15 -22.30
N THR A 142 -16.89 11.73 -23.25
CA THR A 142 -16.66 11.41 -24.65
C THR A 142 -15.20 11.77 -24.98
N PRO A 143 -14.48 10.94 -25.75
CA PRO A 143 -13.02 10.93 -25.80
C PRO A 143 -12.35 12.18 -26.41
N GLU A 144 -13.08 13.24 -26.77
CA GLU A 144 -12.54 14.29 -27.63
C GLU A 144 -12.03 15.57 -26.97
N LYS A 145 -12.14 15.79 -25.66
CA LYS A 145 -11.61 17.04 -25.08
C LYS A 145 -10.86 16.85 -23.76
N GLN A 146 -9.70 16.21 -23.83
CA GLN A 146 -8.61 16.48 -22.89
C GLN A 146 -7.94 17.82 -23.24
N LYS A 147 -8.53 18.92 -22.82
CA LYS A 147 -7.76 20.14 -22.53
C LYS A 147 -8.14 20.63 -21.14
N SER A 148 -7.15 20.63 -20.26
CA SER A 148 -7.25 21.10 -18.89
C SER A 148 -7.64 22.59 -18.88
N PRO A 149 -8.53 23.05 -17.99
CA PRO A 149 -8.83 24.47 -17.85
C PRO A 149 -7.63 25.29 -17.33
N PHE A 150 -6.56 24.63 -16.85
CA PHE A 150 -5.37 25.28 -16.31
C PHE A 150 -4.33 25.72 -17.36
N ASP A 151 -4.52 25.41 -18.66
CA ASP A 151 -3.61 25.83 -19.73
C ASP A 151 -3.81 27.29 -20.19
N LYS A 152 -4.61 28.10 -19.50
CA LYS A 152 -4.88 29.50 -19.90
C LYS A 152 -4.19 30.59 -19.07
N CYS A 153 -3.42 30.25 -18.03
CA CYS A 153 -2.56 31.24 -17.36
C CYS A 153 -1.12 31.15 -17.88
N LYS A 154 -0.93 31.61 -19.12
CA LYS A 154 0.33 32.20 -19.57
C LYS A 154 0.01 33.52 -20.27
N ARG A 155 0.13 34.61 -19.52
CA ARG A 155 0.63 35.91 -19.99
C ARG A 155 1.42 36.53 -18.86
#